data_AF-A0A520BV60-F1
#
_entry.id   AF-A0A520BV60-F1
#
_cell.length_a   1.000
_cell.length_b   1.000
_cell.length_c   1.000
_cell.angle_alpha   90.00
_cell.angle_beta   90.00
_cell.angle_gamma   90.00
#
_symmetry.space_group_name_H-M   'P 1'
#
loop_
_entity.id
_entity.type
_entity.pdbx_description
1 polymer ?
#
loop_
_entity_poly.entity_id
_entity_poly.type
_entity_poly.pdbx_seq_one_letter_code
_entity_poly.pdbx_strand_id
1 'polypeptide(L)'
;MNNHLQQIATALNINSKQVNATLTLLEEGGSVPFISRYRKEVTGSLDEVQIAAIRDLAQTLKDLDKRKEAISKSITEQGKLTSELEKKINSAETLTILEDIYLPYKQKRKTRASIAREKGLEPLALRI
;
A
#
# COMPACT_ATOMS: atom_id res chain seq x y z
N MET A 1 9.00 -7.00 12.29
CA MET A 1 10.22 -7.01 11.46
C MET A 1 9.93 -6.10 10.27
N ASN A 2 10.68 -5.00 10.09
CA ASN A 2 10.45 -4.09 8.97
C ASN A 2 10.90 -4.76 7.67
N ASN A 3 9.99 -5.45 6.97
CA ASN A 3 10.27 -6.20 5.74
C ASN A 3 10.91 -5.33 4.63
N HIS A 4 10.77 -4.01 4.73
CA HIS A 4 11.25 -3.03 3.76
C HIS A 4 12.56 -2.33 4.14
N LEU A 5 13.19 -2.70 5.26
CA LEU A 5 14.35 -2.00 5.80
C LEU A 5 15.49 -1.89 4.78
N GLN A 6 15.84 -2.99 4.10
CA GLN A 6 16.91 -2.98 3.09
C GLN A 6 16.53 -2.18 1.85
N GLN A 7 15.26 -2.25 1.44
CA GLN A 7 14.76 -1.49 0.30
C GLN A 7 14.82 0.02 0.56
N ILE A 8 14.41 0.45 1.76
CA ILE A 8 14.47 1.86 2.18
C ILE A 8 15.93 2.33 2.29
N ALA A 9 16.78 1.53 2.93
CA ALA A 9 18.20 1.83 3.08
C ALA A 9 18.89 2.04 1.72
N THR A 10 18.63 1.13 0.77
CA THR A 10 19.21 1.19 -0.58
C THR A 10 18.63 2.37 -1.37
N ALA A 11 17.32 2.58 -1.34
CA ALA A 11 16.66 3.63 -2.11
C ALA A 11 17.06 5.05 -1.66
N LEU A 12 17.26 5.25 -0.35
CA LEU A 12 17.63 6.54 0.22
C LEU A 12 19.14 6.71 0.42
N ASN A 13 19.93 5.67 0.14
CA ASN A 13 21.36 5.63 0.42
C ASN A 13 21.69 5.97 1.90
N ILE A 14 20.93 5.37 2.82
CA ILE A 14 21.05 5.54 4.27
C ILE A 14 21.38 4.18 4.90
N ASN A 15 22.21 4.16 5.94
CA ASN A 15 22.55 2.92 6.63
C ASN A 15 21.30 2.23 7.21
N SER A 16 21.17 0.93 6.97
CA SER A 16 20.13 0.04 7.50
C SER A 16 19.86 0.22 9.00
N LYS A 17 20.90 0.44 9.82
CA LYS A 17 20.77 0.71 11.27
C LYS A 17 20.09 2.03 11.56
N GLN A 18 20.43 3.09 10.81
CA GLN A 18 19.82 4.42 10.97
C GLN A 18 18.36 4.40 10.53
N VAL A 19 18.06 3.71 9.42
CA VAL A 19 16.67 3.48 8.97
C VAL A 19 15.89 2.75 10.05
N ASN A 20 16.42 1.64 10.58
CA ASN A 20 15.74 0.88 11.63
C ASN A 20 15.46 1.72 12.88
N ALA A 21 16.47 2.43 13.37
CA ALA A 21 16.33 3.30 14.54
C ALA A 21 15.26 4.39 14.32
N THR A 22 15.25 5.00 13.13
CA THR A 22 14.26 6.01 12.76
C THR A 22 12.85 5.42 12.73
N LEU A 23 12.67 4.25 12.10
CA LEU A 23 11.38 3.57 12.04
C LEU A 23 10.87 3.18 13.43
N THR A 24 11.74 2.66 14.31
CA THR A 24 11.37 2.35 15.70
C THR A 24 10.89 3.59 16.44
N LEU A 25 11.60 4.72 16.33
CA LEU A 25 11.20 5.97 16.97
C LEU A 25 9.87 6.52 16.43
N LEU A 26 9.61 6.35 15.13
CA LEU A 26 8.32 6.72 14.52
C LEU A 26 7.18 5.82 15.01
N GLU A 27 7.42 4.52 15.16
CA GLU A 27 6.46 3.54 15.71
C GLU A 27 6.14 3.82 17.19
N GLU A 28 7.11 4.31 17.96
CA GLU A 28 6.93 4.77 19.36
C GLU A 28 6.18 6.11 19.47
N GLY A 29 5.76 6.71 18.35
CA GLY A 29 5.01 7.96 18.30
C GLY A 29 5.85 9.23 18.20
N GLY A 30 7.17 9.10 17.95
CA GLY A 30 8.04 10.23 17.68
C GLY A 30 7.66 10.94 16.37
N SER A 31 7.61 12.27 16.39
CA SER A 31 7.42 13.06 15.17
C SER A 31 8.74 13.35 14.45
N VAL A 32 8.70 13.64 13.15
CA VAL A 32 9.89 13.98 12.36
C VAL A 32 10.69 15.17 12.97
N PRO A 33 10.06 16.29 13.38
CA PRO A 33 10.78 17.37 14.06
C PRO A 33 11.33 16.96 15.43
N PHE A 34 10.64 16.08 16.16
CA PHE A 34 11.12 15.60 17.46
C PHE A 34 12.36 14.72 17.30
N ILE A 35 12.33 13.78 16.37
CA ILE A 35 13.45 12.85 16.13
C ILE A 35 14.67 13.61 15.63
N SER A 36 14.50 14.46 14.62
CA SER A 36 15.60 15.25 14.03
C SER A 36 16.25 16.22 15.04
N ARG A 37 15.52 16.69 16.05
CA ARG A 37 16.06 17.61 17.07
C ARG A 37 16.61 16.90 18.30
N TYR A 38 15.90 15.90 18.82
CA TYR A 38 16.16 15.33 20.15
C TYR A 38 16.67 13.88 20.12
N ARG A 39 16.71 13.22 18.95
CA ARG A 39 17.17 11.82 18.79
C ARG A 39 18.27 11.66 17.74
N LYS A 40 19.11 12.69 17.57
CA LYS A 40 20.22 12.69 16.61
C LYS A 40 21.21 11.56 16.86
N GLU A 41 21.62 11.33 18.10
CA GLU A 41 22.57 10.26 18.44
C GLU A 41 22.05 8.86 18.06
N VAL A 42 20.75 8.61 18.28
CA VAL A 42 20.11 7.32 18.01
C VAL A 42 19.97 7.06 16.52
N THR A 43 19.73 8.12 15.73
CA THR A 43 19.59 8.04 14.26
C THR A 43 20.91 8.20 13.52
N GLY A 44 22.02 8.47 14.21
CA GLY A 44 23.31 8.77 13.57
C GLY A 44 23.33 10.12 12.85
N SER A 45 22.70 11.13 13.46
CA SER A 45 22.62 12.52 12.99
C SER A 45 21.90 12.71 11.65
N LEU A 46 20.85 11.92 11.38
CA LEU A 46 19.97 12.17 10.24
C LEU A 46 19.25 13.52 10.40
N ASP A 47 19.14 14.25 9.30
CA ASP A 47 18.40 15.51 9.25
C ASP A 47 16.89 15.30 9.08
N GLU A 48 16.14 16.40 9.17
CA GLU A 48 14.67 16.38 9.07
C GLU A 48 14.17 15.86 7.72
N VAL A 49 14.90 16.17 6.63
CA VAL A 49 14.54 15.76 5.26
C VAL A 49 14.74 14.25 5.09
N GLN A 50 15.84 13.71 5.60
CA GLN A 50 16.16 12.29 5.58
C GLN A 50 15.15 11.48 6.41
N ILE A 51 14.82 11.96 7.62
CA ILE A 51 13.83 11.30 8.49
C ILE A 51 12.43 11.33 7.84
N ALA A 52 12.05 12.45 7.22
CA ALA A 52 10.79 12.53 6.45
C ALA A 52 10.78 11.54 5.28
N ALA A 53 11.86 11.45 4.51
CA ALA A 53 11.97 10.52 3.39
C ALA A 53 11.85 9.06 3.83
N ILE A 54 12.47 8.68 4.96
CA ILE A 54 12.32 7.34 5.55
C ILE A 54 10.86 7.06 5.90
N ARG A 55 10.20 8.00 6.60
CA ARG A 55 8.78 7.87 6.98
C ARG A 55 7.89 7.68 5.75
N ASP A 56 8.05 8.53 4.75
CA ASP A 56 7.18 8.57 3.58
C ASP A 56 7.34 7.33 2.70
N LEU A 57 8.58 6.88 2.50
CA LEU A 57 8.85 5.64 1.76
C LEU A 57 8.34 4.41 2.51
N ALA A 58 8.57 4.34 3.83
CA ALA A 58 8.05 3.24 4.64
C ALA A 58 6.52 3.17 4.62
N GLN A 59 5.86 4.32 4.71
CA GLN A 59 4.41 4.41 4.62
C GLN A 59 3.90 3.96 3.24
N THR A 60 4.55 4.42 2.16
CA THR A 60 4.21 4.04 0.79
C THR A 60 4.32 2.53 0.58
N LEU A 61 5.40 1.91 1.05
CA LEU A 61 5.60 0.46 0.94
C LEU A 61 4.59 -0.34 1.77
N LYS A 62 4.26 0.15 2.98
CA LYS A 62 3.21 -0.45 3.82
C LYS A 62 1.83 -0.38 3.17
N ASP A 63 1.50 0.73 2.51
CA ASP A 63 0.24 0.89 1.81
C ASP A 63 0.17 0.05 0.55
N LEU A 64 1.30 -0.11 -0.16
CA LEU A 64 1.43 -1.02 -1.28
C LEU A 64 1.18 -2.47 -0.86
N ASP A 65 1.80 -2.94 0.24
CA ASP A 65 1.60 -4.30 0.75
C ASP A 65 0.14 -4.56 1.14
N LYS A 66 -0.46 -3.66 1.92
CA LYS A 66 -1.89 -3.75 2.27
C LYS A 66 -2.76 -3.83 1.02
N ARG A 67 -2.41 -3.07 -0.02
CA ARG A 67 -3.16 -3.07 -1.26
C ARG A 67 -2.98 -4.38 -2.04
N LYS A 68 -1.77 -4.94 -2.08
CA LYS A 68 -1.49 -6.26 -2.67
C LYS A 68 -2.32 -7.35 -1.98
N GLU A 69 -2.34 -7.35 -0.66
CA GLU A 69 -3.15 -8.29 0.13
C GLU A 69 -4.65 -8.16 -0.18
N ALA A 70 -5.18 -6.93 -0.19
CA ALA A 70 -6.59 -6.68 -0.49
C ALA A 70 -6.99 -7.14 -1.91
N ILE A 71 -6.13 -6.88 -2.90
CA ILE A 71 -6.36 -7.29 -4.29
C ILE A 71 -6.26 -8.82 -4.42
N SER A 72 -5.23 -9.44 -3.86
CA SER A 72 -5.06 -10.89 -3.87
C SER A 72 -6.26 -11.59 -3.25
N LYS A 73 -6.74 -11.09 -2.10
CA LYS A 73 -7.96 -11.59 -1.45
C LYS A 73 -9.19 -11.43 -2.35
N SER A 74 -9.40 -10.24 -2.92
CA SER A 74 -10.54 -9.96 -3.82
C SER A 74 -10.55 -10.86 -5.06
N ILE A 75 -9.39 -11.21 -5.61
CA ILE A 75 -9.27 -12.08 -6.78
C ILE A 75 -9.45 -13.55 -6.37
N THR A 76 -8.91 -13.94 -5.20
CA THR A 76 -9.11 -15.28 -4.63
C THR A 76 -10.59 -15.56 -4.35
N GLU A 77 -11.32 -14.61 -3.79
CA GLU A 77 -12.76 -14.70 -3.55
C GLU A 77 -13.58 -14.87 -4.86
N GLN A 78 -13.03 -14.44 -5.99
CA GLN A 78 -13.61 -14.68 -7.32
C GLN A 78 -13.19 -16.03 -7.94
N GLY A 79 -12.30 -16.78 -7.29
CA GLY A 79 -11.73 -18.02 -7.81
C GLY A 79 -10.80 -17.82 -9.02
N LYS A 80 -10.26 -16.61 -9.19
CA LYS A 80 -9.47 -16.22 -10.38
C LYS A 80 -7.98 -16.05 -10.11
N LEU A 81 -7.52 -16.29 -8.88
CA LEU A 81 -6.12 -16.09 -8.53
C LEU A 81 -5.29 -17.26 -9.07
N THR A 82 -4.48 -17.00 -10.10
CA THR A 82 -3.49 -17.95 -10.62
C THR A 82 -2.12 -17.66 -10.02
N SER A 83 -1.23 -18.66 -9.99
CA SER A 83 0.14 -18.48 -9.49
C SER A 83 0.94 -17.44 -10.31
N GLU A 84 0.62 -17.27 -11.60
CA GLU A 84 1.24 -16.21 -12.42
C GLU A 84 0.74 -14.82 -12.01
N LEU A 85 -0.57 -14.69 -11.74
CA LEU A 85 -1.17 -13.43 -11.31
C LEU A 85 -0.72 -13.03 -9.91
N GLU A 86 -0.62 -13.99 -9.00
CA GLU A 86 -0.07 -13.79 -7.66
C GLU A 86 1.38 -13.27 -7.73
N LYS A 87 2.22 -13.85 -8.60
CA LYS A 87 3.57 -13.35 -8.84
C LYS A 87 3.56 -11.91 -9.35
N LYS A 88 2.69 -11.57 -10.32
CA LYS A 88 2.56 -10.20 -10.84
C LYS A 88 2.14 -9.19 -9.78
N ILE A 89 1.20 -9.58 -8.90
CA ILE A 89 0.75 -8.75 -7.77
C ILE A 89 1.91 -8.53 -6.81
N ASN A 90 2.64 -9.59 -6.45
CA ASN A 90 3.76 -9.52 -5.51
C ASN A 90 4.93 -8.69 -6.06
N SER A 91 5.20 -8.76 -7.37
CA SER A 91 6.25 -8.00 -8.05
C SER A 91 5.87 -6.55 -8.38
N ALA A 92 4.62 -6.13 -8.15
CA ALA A 92 4.22 -4.74 -8.44
C ALA A 92 5.01 -3.75 -7.57
N GLU A 93 5.71 -2.82 -8.19
CA GLU A 93 6.58 -1.85 -7.52
C GLU A 93 5.83 -0.58 -7.10
N THR A 94 4.69 -0.29 -7.74
CA THR A 94 3.90 0.92 -7.49
C THR A 94 2.42 0.60 -7.38
N LEU A 95 1.68 1.47 -6.69
CA LEU A 95 0.21 1.37 -6.59
C LEU A 95 -0.45 1.45 -7.98
N THR A 96 0.10 2.23 -8.90
CA THR A 96 -0.44 2.34 -10.27
C THR A 96 -0.36 1.01 -11.01
N ILE A 97 0.81 0.39 -11.05
CA ILE A 97 0.99 -0.93 -11.69
C ILE A 97 0.07 -1.97 -11.04
N LEU A 98 -0.07 -1.91 -9.72
CA LEU A 98 -0.94 -2.80 -8.98
C LEU A 98 -2.43 -2.61 -9.33
N GLU A 99 -2.90 -1.36 -9.50
CA GLU A 99 -4.26 -1.09 -9.95
C GLU A 99 -4.51 -1.54 -11.38
N ASP A 100 -3.53 -1.39 -12.28
CA ASP A 100 -3.64 -1.85 -13.66
C ASP A 100 -3.80 -3.38 -13.72
N ILE A 101 -3.04 -4.11 -12.89
CA ILE A 101 -3.19 -5.57 -12.74
C ILE A 101 -4.57 -5.93 -12.19
N TYR A 102 -5.10 -5.14 -11.26
CA TYR A 102 -6.41 -5.40 -10.65
C TYR A 102 -7.61 -5.01 -11.53
N LEU A 103 -7.42 -4.10 -12.49
CA LEU A 103 -8.49 -3.51 -13.29
C LEU A 103 -9.45 -4.54 -13.92
N PRO A 104 -9.00 -5.68 -14.50
CA PRO A 104 -9.90 -6.69 -15.09
C PRO A 104 -10.76 -7.43 -14.05
N TYR A 105 -10.35 -7.42 -12.78
CA TYR A 105 -10.99 -8.15 -11.68
C TYR A 105 -11.81 -7.24 -10.76
N LYS A 106 -11.71 -5.93 -10.96
CA LYS A 106 -12.44 -4.93 -10.16
C LYS A 106 -13.92 -5.08 -10.41
N GLN A 107 -14.65 -5.52 -9.38
CA GLN A 107 -16.10 -5.64 -9.46
C GLN A 107 -16.72 -4.26 -9.73
N LYS A 108 -17.54 -4.16 -10.77
CA LYS A 108 -18.35 -2.96 -11.00
C LYS A 108 -19.34 -2.83 -9.85
N ARG A 109 -19.44 -1.64 -9.25
CA ARG A 109 -20.45 -1.37 -8.21
C ARG A 109 -21.83 -1.71 -8.77
N LYS A 110 -22.50 -2.70 -8.18
CA LYS A 110 -23.92 -2.95 -8.45
C LYS A 110 -24.70 -1.73 -7.97
N THR A 111 -25.12 -0.88 -8.90
CA THR A 111 -25.99 0.25 -8.58
C THR A 111 -27.39 -0.26 -8.22
N ARG A 112 -28.19 0.52 -7.50
CA ARG A 112 -29.61 0.16 -7.25
C ARG A 112 -30.35 -0.16 -8.55
N ALA A 113 -30.03 0.56 -9.64
CA ALA A 113 -30.56 0.29 -10.97
C ALA A 113 -30.09 -1.07 -11.55
N SER A 114 -28.84 -1.46 -11.33
CA SER A 114 -28.32 -2.77 -11.75
C SER A 114 -29.00 -3.92 -10.98
N ILE A 115 -29.23 -3.73 -9.68
CA ILE A 115 -29.93 -4.72 -8.83
C ILE A 115 -31.41 -4.81 -9.24
N ALA A 116 -32.05 -3.69 -9.57
CA ALA A 116 -33.42 -3.66 -10.06
C ALA A 116 -33.57 -4.38 -11.41
N ARG A 117 -32.64 -4.18 -12.34
CA ARG A 117 -32.60 -4.92 -13.62
C ARG A 117 -32.39 -6.41 -13.44
N GLU A 118 -31.44 -6.83 -12.60
CA GLU A 118 -31.23 -8.25 -12.25
C GLU A 118 -32.48 -8.90 -11.62
N LYS A 119 -33.31 -8.11 -10.92
CA LYS A 119 -34.59 -8.57 -10.35
C LYS A 119 -35.77 -8.53 -11.34
N GLY A 120 -35.53 -8.25 -12.62
CA GLY A 120 -36.58 -8.20 -13.65
C GLY A 120 -37.51 -6.99 -13.54
N LEU A 121 -37.10 -5.91 -12.84
CA LEU A 121 -37.88 -4.68 -12.70
C LEU A 121 -37.68 -3.70 -13.88
N GLU A 122 -36.90 -4.09 -14.89
CA GLU A 122 -36.63 -3.32 -16.10
C GLU A 122 -37.91 -2.95 -16.90
N PRO A 123 -38.91 -3.85 -17.06
CA PRO A 123 -40.14 -3.52 -17.80
C PRO A 123 -41.02 -2.47 -17.10
N LEU A 124 -40.89 -2.30 -15.77
CA LEU A 124 -41.67 -1.31 -15.02
C LEU A 124 -41.14 0.11 -15.21
N ALA A 125 -39.83 0.26 -15.40
CA ALA A 125 -39.19 1.56 -15.61
C ALA A 125 -39.46 2.16 -17.00
N LEU A 126 -39.79 1.33 -17.99
CA LEU A 126 -40.11 1.75 -19.38
C LEU A 126 -41.59 2.14 -19.57
N ARG A 127 -42.42 2.08 -18.52
CA ARG A 127 -43.86 2.37 -18.56
C ARG A 127 -44.24 3.74 -17.97
N ILE A 128 -43.27 4.60 -17.68
CA ILE A 128 -43.44 5.97 -17.18
C ILE A 128 -42.94 6.92 -18.28
#